data_AF-A0A2D4RSR9-F1
#
_entry.id   AF-A0A2D4RSR9-F1
#
_cell.length_a   1.000
_cell.length_b   1.000
_cell.length_c   1.000
_cell.angle_alpha   90.00
_cell.angle_beta   90.00
_cell.angle_gamma   90.00
#
_symmetry.space_group_name_H-M   'P 1'
#
loop_
_entity.id
_entity.type
_entity.pdbx_description
1 polymer ?
#
loop_
_entity_poly.entity_id
_entity_poly.type
_entity_poly.pdbx_seq_one_letter_code
_entity_poly.pdbx_strand_id
1 'polypeptide(L)' 'MTKAEAYDKAWRLGARGDFSLVDQIYHPNYSSFDYRTGIDANIEDDKIIVATLQEDLVQGP' A
#
# COMPACT_ATOMS: atom_id res chain seq x y z
N MET A 1 14.35 11.55 7.12
CA MET A 1 13.06 10.96 6.74
C MET A 1 12.53 10.17 7.93
N THR A 2 11.34 10.51 8.42
CA THR A 2 10.65 9.76 9.47
C THR A 2 10.06 8.45 8.92
N LYS A 3 9.63 7.54 9.80
CA LYS A 3 8.93 6.32 9.35
C LYS A 3 7.64 6.64 8.59
N ALA A 4 6.92 7.70 8.98
CA ALA A 4 5.71 8.13 8.31
C ALA A 4 6.00 8.65 6.90
N GLU A 5 7.05 9.47 6.73
CA GLU A 5 7.47 9.97 5.42
C GLU A 5 7.93 8.84 4.48
N ALA A 6 8.61 7.82 5.03
CA ALA A 6 9.01 6.64 4.26
C ALA A 6 7.80 5.85 3.74
N TYR A 7 6.81 5.66 4.62
CA TYR A 7 5.58 4.96 4.32
C TYR A 7 4.75 5.70 3.26
N ASP A 8 4.52 7.00 3.44
CA ASP A 8 3.77 7.82 2.49
C ASP A 8 4.43 7.80 1.11
N LYS A 9 5.75 7.99 1.06
CA LYS A 9 6.52 7.92 -0.19
C LYS A 9 6.37 6.56 -0.88
N ALA A 10 6.46 5.45 -0.13
CA ALA A 10 6.36 4.11 -0.68
C ALA A 10 4.99 3.86 -1.32
N TRP A 11 3.90 4.23 -0.65
CA TRP A 11 2.55 4.01 -1.18
C TRP A 11 2.15 5.00 -2.28
N ARG A 12 2.70 6.22 -2.30
CA ARG A 12 2.52 7.14 -3.43
C ARG A 12 3.22 6.64 -4.70
N LEU A 13 4.36 5.98 -4.57
CA LEU A 13 5.04 5.31 -5.70
C LEU A 13 4.33 4.01 -6.08
N GLY A 14 3.87 3.23 -5.09
CA GLY A 14 3.11 2.00 -5.32
C GLY A 14 1.83 2.24 -6.09
N ALA A 15 1.10 3.31 -5.75
CA ALA A 15 -0.05 3.78 -6.51
C ALA A 15 0.27 4.09 -7.99
N ARG A 16 1.53 4.29 -8.37
CA ARG A 16 1.97 4.49 -9.76
C ARG A 16 2.61 3.23 -10.37
N GLY A 17 2.49 2.09 -9.71
CA GLY A 17 3.02 0.80 -10.14
C GLY A 17 4.41 0.45 -9.62
N ASP A 18 5.05 1.30 -8.81
CA ASP A 18 6.37 1.03 -8.23
C ASP A 18 6.28 0.69 -6.73
N PHE A 19 6.29 -0.61 -6.44
CA PHE A 19 6.19 -1.14 -5.08
C PHE A 19 7.55 -1.47 -4.44
N SER A 20 8.69 -1.12 -5.07
CA SER A 20 10.00 -1.56 -4.58
C SER A 20 10.31 -1.07 -3.15
N LEU A 21 9.73 0.07 -2.75
CA LEU A 21 9.86 0.60 -1.39
C LEU A 21 8.89 -0.06 -0.41
N VAL A 22 7.70 -0.46 -0.87
CA VAL A 22 6.73 -1.20 -0.05
C VAL A 22 7.35 -2.53 0.40
N ASP A 23 8.01 -3.23 -0.52
CA ASP A 23 8.71 -4.49 -0.27
C ASP A 23 9.78 -4.41 0.83
N GLN A 24 10.35 -3.23 1.05
CA GLN A 24 11.40 -3.01 2.05
C GLN A 24 10.85 -2.66 3.43
N ILE A 25 9.59 -2.22 3.52
CA ILE A 25 9.00 -1.66 4.75
C ILE A 25 8.21 -2.73 5.51
N TYR A 26 7.54 -3.63 4.80
CA TYR A 26 6.64 -4.59 5.40
C TYR A 26 7.34 -5.88 5.82
N HIS A 27 6.88 -6.45 6.93
CA HIS A 27 7.32 -7.77 7.37
C HIS A 27 6.75 -8.85 6.43
N PRO A 28 7.49 -9.92 6.11
CA PRO A 28 7.02 -10.98 5.20
C PRO A 28 5.69 -11.63 5.61
N ASN A 29 5.39 -11.64 6.91
CA ASN A 29 4.15 -12.20 7.47
C ASN A 29 3.09 -11.13 7.79
N TYR A 30 3.17 -9.95 7.16
CA TYR A 30 2.16 -8.92 7.32
C TYR A 30 0.79 -9.42 6.80
N SER A 31 -0.26 -9.10 7.57
CA SER A 31 -1.66 -9.31 7.21
C SER A 31 -2.49 -8.23 7.90
N SER A 32 -3.51 -7.71 7.22
CA SER A 32 -4.48 -6.78 7.81
C SER A 32 -5.86 -6.96 7.20
N PHE A 33 -6.92 -6.71 7.96
CA PHE A 33 -8.27 -6.72 7.41
C PHE A 33 -8.53 -5.44 6.61
N ASP A 34 -8.74 -5.56 5.29
CA ASP A 34 -9.09 -4.43 4.43
C ASP A 34 -10.61 -4.25 4.38
N TYR A 35 -11.08 -3.11 4.90
CA TYR A 35 -12.51 -2.79 4.98
C TYR A 35 -13.13 -2.41 3.62
N ARG A 36 -12.34 -2.14 2.59
CA ARG A 36 -12.85 -1.77 1.25
C ARG A 36 -13.33 -3.01 0.51
N THR A 37 -12.59 -4.11 0.68
CA THR A 37 -12.78 -5.39 -0.01
C THR A 37 -13.39 -6.47 0.88
N GLY A 38 -13.28 -6.35 2.21
CA GLY A 38 -13.86 -7.28 3.18
C GLY A 38 -13.05 -8.56 3.39
N ILE A 39 -11.74 -8.53 3.13
CA ILE A 39 -10.83 -9.68 3.27
C ILE A 39 -9.67 -9.37 4.22
N ASP A 40 -9.05 -10.42 4.77
CA ASP A 40 -7.69 -10.32 5.29
C ASP A 40 -6.70 -10.28 4.12
N ALA A 41 -6.05 -9.12 3.95
CA ALA A 41 -5.10 -8.84 2.89
C ALA A 41 -3.66 -8.98 3.39
N ASN A 42 -2.84 -9.74 2.68
CA ASN A 42 -1.39 -9.67 2.81
C ASN A 42 -0.83 -8.51 1.95
N ILE A 43 0.50 -8.34 1.94
CA ILE A 43 1.10 -7.21 1.23
C ILE A 43 0.90 -7.25 -0.29
N GLU A 44 0.85 -8.44 -0.90
CA GLU A 44 0.57 -8.57 -2.34
C GLU A 44 -0.87 -8.22 -2.67
N ASP A 45 -1.82 -8.61 -1.80
CA ASP A 45 -3.22 -8.23 -1.93
C ASP A 45 -3.38 -6.70 -1.84
N ASP A 46 -2.75 -6.06 -0.86
CA ASP A 46 -2.78 -4.60 -0.69
C ASP A 46 -2.24 -3.87 -1.93
N LYS A 47 -1.16 -4.37 -2.56
CA LYS A 47 -0.63 -3.80 -3.81
C LYS A 47 -1.64 -3.88 -4.95
N ILE A 48 -2.31 -5.02 -5.10
CA ILE A 48 -3.34 -5.22 -6.13
C ILE A 48 -4.54 -4.31 -5.86
N ILE A 49 -5.00 -4.22 -4.61
CA ILE A 49 -6.10 -3.34 -4.20
C ILE A 49 -5.76 -1.88 -4.52
N VAL A 50 -4.58 -1.42 -4.12
CA VAL A 50 -4.12 -0.05 -4.38
C VAL A 50 -4.03 0.21 -5.88
N ALA A 51 -3.45 -0.70 -6.67
CA ALA A 51 -3.35 -0.54 -8.13
C ALA A 51 -4.72 -0.52 -8.81
N THR A 52 -5.68 -1.30 -8.31
CA THR A 52 -7.04 -1.39 -8.88
C THR A 52 -7.87 -0.15 -8.55
N LEU A 53 -7.77 0.35 -7.31
CA LEU A 53 -8.61 1.45 -6.81
C LEU A 53 -7.95 2.82 -6.97
N GLN A 54 -6.72 2.89 -7.48
CA GLN A 54 -5.92 4.11 -7.53
C GLN A 54 -6.65 5.31 -8.17
N GLU A 55 -7.41 5.06 -9.23
CA GLU A 55 -8.16 6.09 -9.97
C GLU A 55 -9.33 6.66 -9.16
N ASP A 56 -9.87 5.89 -8.21
CA ASP A 56 -10.98 6.27 -7.33
C ASP A 56 -10.50 6.88 -5.99
N LEU A 57 -9.19 6.86 -5.72
CA LEU A 57 -8.60 7.33 -4.46
C LEU A 57 -8.13 8.78 -4.56
N VAL A 58 -8.61 9.62 -3.63
CA VAL A 58 -8.07 10.97 -3.43
C VAL A 58 -6.93 10.92 -2.40
N GLN A 59 -5.71 11.22 -2.84
CA GLN A 59 -4.57 11.33 -1.92
C GLN A 59 -4.63 12.66 -1.17
N GLY A 60 -4.68 12.59 0.17
CA GLY A 60 -4.60 13.76 1.04
C GLY A 60 -3.21 14.44 1.00
N PRO A 61 -3.13 15.68 1.53
CA PRO A 61 -1.87 16.39 1.73
C PRO A 61 -0.95 15.69 2.75
#